data_AF-A0A2E2USU2-F1
#
_entry.id   AF-A0A2E2USU2-F1
#
_cell.length_a   1.000
_cell.length_b   1.000
_cell.length_c   1.000
_cell.angle_alpha   90.00
_cell.angle_beta   90.00
_cell.angle_gamma   90.00
#
_symmetry.space_group_name_H-M   'P 1'
#
loop_
_entity.id
_entity.type
_entity.pdbx_description
1 polymer ?
#
loop_
_entity_poly.entity_id
_entity_poly.type
_entity_poly.pdbx_seq_one_letter_code
_entity_poly.pdbx_strand_id
1 'polypeptide(L)'
;MKNLKYLSLLNLFMIVFTACEEDSYEFGPITSPTNLQVNVEIVGSSTENPNGDGTGVVYFTASAENAISYEFIIEGESVAVTTSGILEHTFYTVGVNSYEVIVIASGTAGNSTSTALSVEVLATYTPPADLVEALTGGSSKTWRVKSDVQNHFGLGPPGGLIPCEWYGAGPEEKTGVGTYDDRWIINSDGTINHVTNGNIFGRTAQVHADLGDNGTGSIDGADILNYEYADYNENWVITDPGQISINLSGKMFFTYYTGGDHVYEIWDYNDNELYLKTLDGAAEFTWWFILVSE
;
A
#
# COMPACT_ATOMS: atom_id res chain seq x y z
N MET A 1 -22.08 66.75 37.80
CA MET A 1 -21.13 65.60 37.74
C MET A 1 -21.67 64.40 36.94
N LYS A 2 -22.40 64.60 35.84
CA LYS A 2 -22.98 63.48 35.04
C LYS A 2 -22.23 63.18 33.75
N ASN A 3 -21.43 64.12 33.23
CA ASN A 3 -20.74 63.97 31.94
C ASN A 3 -19.29 63.45 32.04
N LEU A 4 -18.70 63.38 33.24
CA LEU A 4 -17.35 62.79 33.43
C LEU A 4 -17.36 61.25 33.47
N LYS A 5 -18.50 60.62 33.80
CA LYS A 5 -18.63 59.16 33.85
C LYS A 5 -18.50 58.51 32.46
N TYR A 6 -18.97 59.20 31.43
CA TYR A 6 -18.88 58.72 30.05
C TYR A 6 -17.48 58.89 29.43
N LEU A 7 -16.71 59.88 29.90
CA LEU A 7 -15.33 60.10 29.43
C LEU A 7 -14.35 59.05 29.99
N SER A 8 -14.58 58.57 31.22
CA SER A 8 -13.80 57.47 31.82
C SER A 8 -14.11 56.11 31.19
N LEU A 9 -15.32 55.92 30.64
CA LEU A 9 -15.72 54.69 29.94
C LEU A 9 -15.17 54.65 28.51
N LEU A 10 -15.08 55.82 27.85
CA LEU A 10 -14.50 55.94 26.51
C LEU A 10 -12.97 55.73 26.49
N ASN A 11 -12.28 56.14 27.57
CA ASN A 11 -10.83 55.97 27.68
C ASN A 11 -10.41 54.53 28.05
N LEU A 12 -11.35 53.71 28.55
CA LEU A 12 -11.12 52.29 28.85
C LEU A 12 -11.34 51.39 27.62
N PHE A 13 -12.10 51.85 26.62
CA PHE A 13 -12.36 51.09 25.38
C PHE A 13 -11.23 51.22 24.33
N MET A 14 -10.32 52.19 24.50
CA MET A 14 -9.26 52.48 23.52
C MET A 14 -7.98 51.66 23.71
N ILE A 15 -7.90 50.83 24.78
CA ILE A 15 -6.71 50.02 25.11
C ILE A 15 -6.83 48.56 24.58
N VAL A 16 -7.98 48.14 24.04
CA VAL A 16 -8.21 46.74 23.64
C VAL A 16 -7.75 46.42 22.20
N PHE A 17 -7.24 47.38 21.44
CA PHE A 17 -6.88 47.19 20.02
C PHE A 17 -5.38 46.93 19.74
N THR A 18 -4.54 46.70 20.75
CA THR A 18 -3.09 46.50 20.54
C THR A 18 -2.60 45.08 20.85
N ALA A 19 -3.50 44.09 20.90
CA ALA A 19 -3.15 42.69 21.12
C ALA A 19 -3.66 41.79 19.98
N CYS A 20 -3.42 42.19 18.73
CA CYS A 20 -3.14 41.18 17.70
C CYS A 20 -1.63 40.99 17.75
N GLU A 21 -1.17 40.01 18.50
CA GLU A 21 0.12 39.40 18.21
C GLU A 21 -0.09 38.73 16.85
N GLU A 22 0.41 39.33 15.77
CA GLU A 22 0.51 38.60 14.51
C GLU A 22 1.56 37.53 14.76
N ASP A 23 1.11 36.28 14.95
CA ASP A 23 1.98 35.13 14.98
C ASP A 23 2.75 35.09 13.65
N SER A 24 3.98 35.61 13.66
CA SER A 24 4.87 35.54 12.51
C SER A 24 5.40 34.11 12.43
N TYR A 25 4.71 33.27 11.66
CA TYR A 25 5.24 31.96 11.31
C TYR A 25 6.38 32.16 10.31
N GLU A 26 7.61 32.22 10.81
CA GLU A 26 8.77 32.08 9.95
C GLU A 26 8.86 30.64 9.49
N PHE A 27 8.79 30.43 8.17
CA PHE A 27 9.17 29.14 7.61
C PHE A 27 10.65 28.90 7.95
N GLY A 28 10.97 27.67 8.37
CA GLY A 28 12.36 27.20 8.38
C GLY A 28 12.99 27.38 6.99
N PRO A 29 14.33 27.23 6.86
CA PRO A 29 15.00 27.45 5.60
C PRO A 29 14.37 26.62 4.48
N ILE A 30 14.02 27.30 3.39
CA ILE A 30 13.48 26.69 2.18
C ILE A 30 14.66 26.14 1.40
N THR A 31 14.84 24.82 1.44
CA THR A 31 15.97 24.12 0.82
C THR A 31 15.47 23.11 -0.18
N SER A 32 15.86 23.28 -1.45
CA SER A 32 15.67 22.25 -2.48
C SER A 32 16.57 21.05 -2.17
N PRO A 33 16.09 19.81 -2.35
CA PRO A 33 16.93 18.63 -2.18
C PRO A 33 18.14 18.64 -3.12
N THR A 34 19.27 18.13 -2.65
CA THR A 34 20.53 18.05 -3.42
C THR A 34 21.07 16.63 -3.45
N ASN A 35 21.99 16.34 -4.37
CA ASN A 35 22.62 15.02 -4.51
C ASN A 35 21.62 13.86 -4.67
N LEU A 36 20.55 14.07 -5.44
CA LEU A 36 19.60 12.98 -5.76
C LEU A 36 20.32 11.87 -6.54
N GLN A 37 20.38 10.68 -5.95
CA GLN A 37 20.88 9.46 -6.54
C GLN A 37 19.78 8.40 -6.55
N VAL A 38 19.77 7.58 -7.60
CA VAL A 38 18.83 6.46 -7.74
C VAL A 38 19.65 5.21 -8.04
N ASN A 39 19.58 4.22 -7.16
CA ASN A 39 20.11 2.88 -7.38
C ASN A 39 19.00 1.99 -7.95
N VAL A 40 19.35 1.11 -8.89
CA VAL A 40 18.43 0.17 -9.54
C VAL A 40 19.02 -1.23 -9.45
N GLU A 41 18.26 -2.15 -8.89
CA GLU A 41 18.62 -3.56 -8.79
C GLU A 41 17.54 -4.41 -9.48
N ILE A 42 17.89 -4.99 -10.63
CA ILE A 42 17.02 -5.90 -11.37
C ILE A 42 17.26 -7.32 -10.84
N VAL A 43 16.20 -8.00 -10.40
CA VAL A 43 16.29 -9.35 -9.83
C VAL A 43 16.87 -10.32 -10.86
N GLY A 44 17.88 -11.09 -10.42
CA GLY A 44 18.59 -12.05 -11.26
C GLY A 44 19.55 -11.44 -12.29
N SER A 45 19.79 -10.12 -12.25
CA SER A 45 20.73 -9.47 -13.18
C SER A 45 22.18 -9.88 -12.92
N SER A 46 22.92 -10.05 -14.01
CA SER A 46 24.34 -10.44 -14.01
C SER A 46 25.03 -9.95 -15.28
N THR A 47 26.32 -10.24 -15.44
CA THR A 47 27.05 -9.86 -16.66
C THR A 47 26.55 -10.62 -17.88
N GLU A 48 26.06 -11.85 -17.68
CA GLU A 48 25.46 -12.71 -18.72
C GLU A 48 23.97 -12.43 -18.95
N ASN A 49 23.24 -12.05 -17.89
CA ASN A 49 21.82 -11.70 -17.94
C ASN A 49 21.61 -10.26 -17.46
N PRO A 50 21.97 -9.22 -18.23
CA PRO A 50 21.90 -7.83 -17.77
C PRO A 50 20.47 -7.37 -17.44
N ASN A 51 19.46 -8.01 -18.05
CA ASN A 51 18.05 -7.60 -17.96
C ASN A 51 17.26 -8.41 -16.92
N GLY A 52 17.93 -9.19 -16.07
CA GLY A 52 17.30 -10.02 -15.04
C GLY A 52 17.03 -11.47 -15.45
N ASP A 53 16.44 -12.22 -14.53
CA ASP A 53 16.09 -13.64 -14.69
C ASP A 53 14.75 -13.90 -15.39
N GLY A 54 14.06 -12.84 -15.80
CA GLY A 54 12.75 -12.93 -16.45
C GLY A 54 11.55 -12.77 -15.53
N THR A 55 11.77 -12.53 -14.24
CA THR A 55 10.72 -12.19 -13.26
C THR A 55 10.14 -10.80 -13.46
N GLY A 56 10.91 -9.87 -14.05
CA GLY A 56 10.52 -8.49 -14.23
C GLY A 56 10.64 -7.60 -12.98
N VAL A 57 11.09 -8.14 -11.84
CA VAL A 57 11.14 -7.42 -10.55
C VAL A 57 12.35 -6.51 -10.49
N VAL A 58 12.14 -5.25 -10.06
CA VAL A 58 13.17 -4.23 -9.92
C VAL A 58 13.02 -3.46 -8.61
N TYR A 59 14.12 -3.34 -7.87
CA TYR A 59 14.23 -2.52 -6.67
C TYR A 59 14.88 -1.18 -7.01
N PHE A 60 14.17 -0.09 -6.70
CA PHE A 60 14.66 1.28 -6.78
C PHE A 60 14.97 1.81 -5.38
N THR A 61 16.09 2.50 -5.23
CA THR A 61 16.44 3.21 -3.99
C THR A 61 16.92 4.61 -4.32
N ALA A 62 16.14 5.61 -3.92
CA ALA A 62 16.41 7.02 -4.08
C ALA A 62 16.93 7.64 -2.78
N SER A 63 17.92 8.52 -2.89
CA SER A 63 18.43 9.28 -1.75
C SER A 63 18.85 10.68 -2.19
N ALA A 64 18.48 11.69 -1.42
CA ALA A 64 18.88 13.08 -1.58
C ALA A 64 19.05 13.76 -0.22
N GLU A 65 19.94 14.73 -0.14
CA GLU A 65 20.08 15.61 1.01
C GLU A 65 18.87 16.56 1.08
N ASN A 66 18.33 16.79 2.28
CA ASN A 66 17.16 17.66 2.53
C ASN A 66 15.84 17.22 1.87
N ALA A 67 15.75 15.98 1.39
CA ALA A 67 14.49 15.40 0.94
C ALA A 67 13.65 14.89 2.13
N ILE A 68 12.34 15.08 2.05
CA ILE A 68 11.33 14.58 2.98
C ILE A 68 10.43 13.52 2.33
N SER A 69 10.35 13.49 0.99
CA SER A 69 9.64 12.47 0.23
C SER A 69 10.23 12.30 -1.17
N TYR A 70 9.90 11.18 -1.79
CA TYR A 70 10.29 10.79 -3.13
C TYR A 70 9.06 10.32 -3.89
N GLU A 71 8.85 10.84 -5.08
CA GLU A 71 7.84 10.37 -6.02
C GLU A 71 8.54 9.63 -7.16
N PHE A 72 8.04 8.44 -7.48
CA PHE A 72 8.48 7.63 -8.59
C PHE A 72 7.42 7.68 -9.69
N ILE A 73 7.84 8.06 -10.88
CA ILE A 73 7.01 8.13 -12.07
C ILE A 73 7.60 7.17 -13.09
N ILE A 74 6.81 6.22 -13.58
CA ILE A 74 7.22 5.22 -14.58
C ILE A 74 6.31 5.40 -15.79
N GLU A 75 6.89 5.55 -16.99
CA GLU A 75 6.15 5.77 -18.24
C GLU A 75 5.13 6.93 -18.17
N GLY A 76 5.45 7.95 -17.37
CA GLY A 76 4.61 9.13 -17.17
C GLY A 76 3.53 9.01 -16.10
N GLU A 77 3.41 7.86 -15.43
CA GLU A 77 2.45 7.63 -14.34
C GLU A 77 3.13 7.61 -12.98
N SER A 78 2.58 8.34 -12.00
CA SER A 78 3.05 8.32 -10.62
C SER A 78 2.69 6.97 -9.98
N VAL A 79 3.69 6.12 -9.78
CA VAL A 79 3.49 4.76 -9.25
C VAL A 79 3.63 4.67 -7.73
N ALA A 80 4.35 5.62 -7.12
CA ALA A 80 4.52 5.66 -5.66
C ALA A 80 5.01 7.03 -5.17
N VAL A 81 4.57 7.43 -3.97
CA VAL A 81 5.17 8.52 -3.17
C VAL A 81 5.59 7.95 -1.83
N THR A 82 6.88 7.98 -1.52
CA THR A 82 7.45 7.35 -0.32
C THR A 82 8.31 8.33 0.48
N THR A 83 8.38 8.16 1.80
CA THR A 83 9.32 8.90 2.65
C THR A 83 10.67 8.19 2.76
N SER A 84 10.71 6.88 2.53
CA SER A 84 11.91 6.04 2.58
C SER A 84 12.78 6.14 1.33
N GLY A 85 12.19 6.54 0.19
CA GLY A 85 12.87 6.52 -1.10
C GLY A 85 13.03 5.12 -1.69
N ILE A 86 12.31 4.11 -1.19
CA ILE A 86 12.39 2.73 -1.66
C ILE A 86 11.13 2.39 -2.45
N LEU A 87 11.30 1.78 -3.62
CA LEU A 87 10.21 1.23 -4.43
C LEU A 87 10.62 -0.15 -4.95
N GLU A 88 9.77 -1.15 -4.72
CA GLU A 88 9.78 -2.40 -5.48
C GLU A 88 8.72 -2.26 -6.58
N HIS A 89 9.12 -2.47 -7.84
CA HIS A 89 8.22 -2.42 -8.99
C HIS A 89 8.50 -3.60 -9.91
N THR A 90 7.45 -4.20 -10.46
CA THR A 90 7.59 -5.33 -11.38
C THR A 90 7.07 -4.94 -12.75
N PHE A 91 7.84 -5.25 -13.79
CA PHE A 91 7.50 -4.99 -15.17
C PHE A 91 6.96 -6.25 -15.84
N TYR A 92 5.83 -6.16 -16.53
CA TYR A 92 5.10 -7.33 -17.05
C TYR A 92 5.12 -7.45 -18.56
N THR A 93 5.58 -6.41 -19.27
CA THR A 93 5.62 -6.46 -20.73
C THR A 93 6.58 -7.56 -21.14
N VAL A 94 6.06 -8.60 -21.78
CA VAL A 94 6.82 -9.78 -22.18
C VAL A 94 7.96 -9.37 -23.12
N GLY A 95 9.13 -9.94 -22.89
CA GLY A 95 10.36 -9.61 -23.61
C GLY A 95 11.23 -8.63 -22.84
N VAL A 96 12.25 -8.12 -23.52
CA VAL A 96 13.11 -7.04 -23.00
C VAL A 96 12.46 -5.72 -23.39
N ASN A 97 12.05 -4.96 -22.39
CA ASN A 97 11.41 -3.67 -22.58
C ASN A 97 12.19 -2.59 -21.82
N SER A 98 12.21 -1.39 -22.39
CA SER A 98 12.89 -0.22 -21.83
C SER A 98 11.84 0.70 -21.23
N TYR A 99 12.06 1.12 -19.99
CA TYR A 99 11.12 1.94 -19.22
C TYR A 99 11.81 3.24 -18.77
N GLU A 100 11.15 4.37 -19.00
CA GLU A 100 11.53 5.66 -18.44
C GLU A 100 11.07 5.74 -16.99
N VAL A 101 12.01 6.02 -16.09
CA VAL A 101 11.76 6.22 -14.66
C VAL A 101 12.22 7.61 -14.29
N ILE A 102 11.31 8.42 -13.76
CA ILE A 102 11.58 9.75 -13.22
C ILE A 102 11.41 9.67 -11.70
N VAL A 103 12.40 10.18 -10.98
CA VAL A 103 12.33 10.27 -9.51
C VAL A 103 12.38 11.74 -9.12
N ILE A 104 11.41 12.18 -8.32
CA ILE A 104 11.32 13.54 -7.79
C ILE A 104 11.53 13.48 -6.28
N ALA A 105 12.61 14.09 -5.80
CA ALA A 105 12.82 14.31 -4.38
C ALA A 105 12.24 15.68 -3.98
N SER A 106 11.35 15.70 -2.98
CA SER A 106 10.74 16.92 -2.45
C SER A 106 11.29 17.25 -1.08
N GLY A 107 11.55 18.53 -0.83
CA GLY A 107 12.05 19.12 0.41
C GLY A 107 11.04 20.11 1.02
N THR A 108 11.54 21.08 1.80
CA THR A 108 10.68 22.04 2.50
C THR A 108 9.93 22.97 1.54
N ALA A 109 8.69 23.30 1.91
CA ALA A 109 7.78 24.16 1.13
C ALA A 109 7.53 23.67 -0.32
N GLY A 110 7.67 22.37 -0.58
CA GLY A 110 7.41 21.76 -1.89
C GLY A 110 8.50 22.00 -2.93
N ASN A 111 9.69 22.45 -2.52
CA ASN A 111 10.83 22.56 -3.43
C ASN A 111 11.33 21.17 -3.79
N SER A 112 11.62 20.93 -5.07
CA SER A 112 12.00 19.60 -5.55
C SER A 112 13.21 19.62 -6.48
N THR A 113 13.85 18.47 -6.57
CA THR A 113 14.87 18.13 -7.56
C THR A 113 14.49 16.79 -8.17
N SER A 114 14.69 16.61 -9.47
CA SER A 114 14.36 15.36 -10.15
C SER A 114 15.52 14.82 -10.99
N THR A 115 15.45 13.52 -11.26
CA THR A 115 16.32 12.83 -12.22
C THR A 115 15.50 11.86 -13.05
N ALA A 116 15.96 11.54 -14.25
CA ALA A 116 15.35 10.56 -15.14
C ALA A 116 16.40 9.51 -15.53
N LEU A 117 15.99 8.25 -15.59
CA LEU A 117 16.81 7.12 -16.02
C LEU A 117 15.98 6.16 -16.87
N SER A 118 16.66 5.32 -17.63
CA SER A 118 16.03 4.25 -18.41
C SER A 118 16.48 2.90 -17.86
N VAL A 119 15.55 1.98 -17.68
CA VAL A 119 15.81 0.62 -17.18
C VAL A 119 15.34 -0.38 -18.22
N GLU A 120 16.19 -1.33 -18.61
CA GLU A 120 15.84 -2.43 -19.51
C GLU A 120 15.58 -3.69 -18.69
N VAL A 121 14.36 -4.23 -18.78
CA VAL A 121 13.91 -5.36 -17.95
C VAL A 121 13.36 -6.47 -18.81
N LEU A 122 13.77 -7.71 -18.50
CA LEU A 122 13.21 -8.92 -19.08
C LEU A 122 12.05 -9.41 -18.22
N ALA A 123 10.86 -9.52 -18.83
CA ALA A 123 9.74 -10.29 -18.29
C ALA A 123 9.41 -11.45 -19.22
N THR A 124 9.24 -12.64 -18.67
CA THR A 124 9.00 -13.86 -19.48
C THR A 124 7.64 -14.50 -19.22
N TYR A 125 7.00 -14.19 -18.09
CA TYR A 125 5.73 -14.77 -17.73
C TYR A 125 4.57 -14.02 -18.37
N THR A 126 3.62 -14.77 -18.94
CA THR A 126 2.34 -14.24 -19.41
C THR A 126 1.25 -14.90 -18.59
N PRO A 127 0.46 -14.15 -17.79
CA PRO A 127 -0.63 -14.75 -17.05
C PRO A 127 -1.70 -15.35 -17.96
N PRO A 128 -2.42 -16.39 -17.48
CA PRO A 128 -3.60 -16.89 -18.17
C PRO A 128 -4.61 -15.76 -18.41
N ALA A 129 -5.07 -15.61 -19.66
CA ALA A 129 -5.96 -14.50 -20.04
C ALA A 129 -7.32 -14.58 -19.34
N ASP A 130 -7.81 -15.79 -19.09
CA ASP A 130 -9.02 -16.07 -18.30
C ASP A 130 -8.86 -15.68 -16.83
N LEU A 131 -7.68 -15.86 -16.24
CA LEU A 131 -7.39 -15.36 -14.89
C LEU A 131 -7.40 -13.83 -14.85
N VAL A 132 -6.75 -13.16 -15.80
CA VAL A 132 -6.76 -11.69 -15.87
C VAL A 132 -8.18 -11.16 -16.03
N GLU A 133 -8.99 -11.80 -16.89
CA GLU A 133 -10.41 -11.50 -17.06
C GLU A 133 -11.21 -11.76 -15.78
N ALA A 134 -10.95 -12.87 -15.09
CA ALA A 134 -11.59 -13.16 -13.80
C ALA A 134 -11.29 -12.06 -12.78
N LEU A 135 -10.03 -11.65 -12.66
CA LEU A 135 -9.58 -10.63 -11.70
C LEU A 135 -10.11 -9.22 -12.00
N THR A 136 -10.20 -8.84 -13.28
CA THR A 136 -10.40 -7.44 -13.71
C THR A 136 -11.73 -7.21 -14.43
N GLY A 137 -12.46 -8.25 -14.82
CA GLY A 137 -13.65 -8.14 -15.68
C GLY A 137 -13.40 -7.43 -17.00
N GLY A 138 -12.16 -7.48 -17.50
CA GLY A 138 -11.71 -6.84 -18.74
C GLY A 138 -11.28 -5.37 -18.59
N SER A 139 -11.48 -4.75 -17.43
CA SER A 139 -10.97 -3.39 -17.16
C SER A 139 -10.74 -3.12 -15.68
N SER A 140 -11.77 -3.29 -14.86
CA SER A 140 -11.75 -3.04 -13.42
C SER A 140 -12.86 -3.86 -12.77
N LYS A 141 -12.55 -4.59 -11.70
CA LYS A 141 -13.53 -5.37 -10.93
C LYS A 141 -13.31 -5.17 -9.44
N THR A 142 -14.41 -4.97 -8.74
CA THR A 142 -14.45 -4.79 -7.29
C THR A 142 -14.66 -6.13 -6.60
N TRP A 143 -13.86 -6.37 -5.57
CA TRP A 143 -13.89 -7.56 -4.74
C TRP A 143 -14.16 -7.17 -3.30
N ARG A 144 -14.85 -8.06 -2.58
CA ARG A 144 -15.04 -7.99 -1.13
C ARG A 144 -14.81 -9.37 -0.54
N VAL A 145 -14.57 -9.44 0.76
CA VAL A 145 -14.56 -10.71 1.47
C VAL A 145 -15.94 -11.37 1.40
N LYS A 146 -15.96 -12.69 1.22
CA LYS A 146 -17.18 -13.50 1.22
C LYS A 146 -17.62 -13.83 2.66
N SER A 147 -17.92 -12.81 3.45
CA SER A 147 -18.21 -12.92 4.90
C SER A 147 -19.37 -13.86 5.26
N ASP A 148 -20.28 -14.11 4.32
CA ASP A 148 -21.51 -14.87 4.50
C ASP A 148 -21.32 -16.40 4.47
N VAL A 149 -20.09 -16.88 4.28
CA VAL A 149 -19.77 -18.32 4.29
C VAL A 149 -18.82 -18.72 5.42
N GLN A 150 -18.89 -19.98 5.82
CA GLN A 150 -17.96 -20.57 6.78
C GLN A 150 -16.54 -20.59 6.19
N ASN A 151 -15.52 -20.34 7.03
CA ASN A 151 -14.10 -20.39 6.67
C ASN A 151 -13.70 -19.41 5.55
N HIS A 152 -14.40 -18.28 5.40
CA HIS A 152 -14.07 -17.26 4.41
C HIS A 152 -12.73 -16.57 4.69
N PHE A 153 -12.28 -16.54 5.95
CA PHE A 153 -10.86 -16.40 6.26
C PHE A 153 -10.48 -17.23 7.48
N GLY A 154 -9.18 -17.52 7.62
CA GLY A 154 -8.66 -18.28 8.74
C GLY A 154 -7.22 -18.72 8.54
N LEU A 155 -6.74 -19.57 9.45
CA LEU A 155 -5.34 -19.99 9.52
C LEU A 155 -5.20 -21.51 9.68
N GLY A 156 -4.05 -22.02 9.25
CA GLY A 156 -3.61 -23.40 9.42
C GLY A 156 -2.09 -23.52 9.52
N PRO A 157 -1.56 -24.76 9.50
CA PRO A 157 -0.12 -24.98 9.57
C PRO A 157 0.63 -24.32 8.41
N PRO A 158 1.89 -23.88 8.60
CA PRO A 158 2.75 -23.42 7.52
C PRO A 158 2.83 -24.44 6.38
N GLY A 159 2.49 -24.01 5.16
CA GLY A 159 2.46 -24.87 3.98
C GLY A 159 1.32 -25.90 3.98
N GLY A 160 0.34 -25.75 4.89
CA GLY A 160 -0.85 -26.59 4.93
C GLY A 160 -1.64 -26.54 3.62
N LEU A 161 -2.34 -27.62 3.30
CA LEU A 161 -3.20 -27.75 2.12
C LEU A 161 -4.69 -27.88 2.50
N ILE A 162 -4.99 -27.88 3.79
CA ILE A 162 -6.35 -27.93 4.33
C ILE A 162 -6.70 -26.48 4.69
N PRO A 163 -7.68 -25.87 4.02
CA PRO A 163 -8.02 -24.50 4.32
C PRO A 163 -8.55 -24.32 5.74
N CYS A 164 -8.07 -23.28 6.42
CA CYS A 164 -8.51 -22.88 7.77
C CYS A 164 -8.47 -24.03 8.80
N GLU A 165 -7.47 -24.93 8.72
CA GLU A 165 -7.41 -26.17 9.51
C GLU A 165 -7.47 -25.94 11.03
N TRP A 166 -6.84 -24.88 11.54
CA TRP A 166 -6.76 -24.60 12.97
C TRP A 166 -7.82 -23.61 13.41
N TYR A 167 -8.16 -22.65 12.56
CA TYR A 167 -9.24 -21.71 12.78
C TYR A 167 -9.77 -21.21 11.44
N GLY A 168 -11.09 -21.10 11.33
CA GLY A 168 -11.79 -20.43 10.25
C GLY A 168 -12.99 -19.69 10.80
N ALA A 169 -13.16 -18.44 10.38
CA ALA A 169 -14.26 -17.60 10.85
C ALA A 169 -15.61 -18.17 10.42
N GLY A 170 -16.57 -18.17 11.33
CA GLY A 170 -17.96 -18.44 11.01
C GLY A 170 -18.58 -17.33 10.15
N PRO A 171 -19.73 -17.59 9.50
CA PRO A 171 -20.44 -16.57 8.74
C PRO A 171 -20.68 -15.30 9.58
N GLU A 172 -20.26 -14.16 9.05
CA GLU A 172 -20.40 -12.83 9.65
C GLU A 172 -19.72 -12.66 11.03
N GLU A 173 -18.82 -13.57 11.44
CA GLU A 173 -18.21 -13.59 12.77
C GLU A 173 -17.44 -12.30 13.10
N LYS A 174 -16.83 -11.68 12.09
CA LYS A 174 -16.01 -10.47 12.23
C LYS A 174 -16.74 -9.19 11.77
N THR A 175 -18.07 -9.16 11.85
CA THR A 175 -18.84 -7.96 11.56
C THR A 175 -18.41 -6.79 12.44
N GLY A 176 -18.04 -5.66 11.83
CA GLY A 176 -17.69 -4.43 12.55
C GLY A 176 -16.30 -4.43 13.21
N VAL A 177 -15.38 -5.29 12.76
CA VAL A 177 -13.98 -5.31 13.23
C VAL A 177 -12.98 -4.75 12.21
N GLY A 178 -13.49 -4.17 11.11
CA GLY A 178 -12.72 -3.41 10.13
C GLY A 178 -12.20 -4.21 8.95
N THR A 179 -13.09 -4.94 8.27
CA THR A 179 -12.68 -5.61 7.03
C THR A 179 -13.84 -5.99 6.12
N TYR A 180 -15.03 -6.28 6.67
CA TYR A 180 -16.14 -6.78 5.84
C TYR A 180 -16.76 -5.71 4.94
N ASP A 181 -16.56 -4.45 5.28
CA ASP A 181 -16.89 -3.29 4.45
C ASP A 181 -15.79 -2.91 3.46
N ASP A 182 -14.58 -3.47 3.57
CA ASP A 182 -13.46 -3.17 2.68
C ASP A 182 -13.73 -3.62 1.24
N ARG A 183 -13.10 -2.91 0.29
CA ARG A 183 -13.15 -3.24 -1.13
C ARG A 183 -11.78 -3.23 -1.76
N TRP A 184 -11.53 -4.24 -2.59
CA TRP A 184 -10.35 -4.32 -3.45
C TRP A 184 -10.75 -4.14 -4.91
N ILE A 185 -10.28 -3.07 -5.53
CA ILE A 185 -10.60 -2.74 -6.92
C ILE A 185 -9.37 -3.09 -7.76
N ILE A 186 -9.43 -4.20 -8.50
CA ILE A 186 -8.31 -4.71 -9.30
C ILE A 186 -8.50 -4.25 -10.75
N ASN A 187 -7.52 -3.48 -11.27
CA ASN A 187 -7.57 -2.88 -12.60
C ASN A 187 -6.63 -3.61 -13.57
N SER A 188 -7.02 -3.68 -14.84
CA SER A 188 -6.25 -4.35 -15.91
C SER A 188 -4.94 -3.65 -16.28
N ASP A 189 -4.72 -2.43 -15.80
CA ASP A 189 -3.46 -1.69 -15.94
C ASP A 189 -2.39 -2.11 -14.92
N GLY A 190 -2.71 -3.04 -14.01
CA GLY A 190 -1.80 -3.52 -12.97
C GLY A 190 -1.93 -2.77 -11.64
N THR A 191 -2.83 -1.80 -11.53
CA THR A 191 -3.12 -1.13 -10.26
C THR A 191 -4.22 -1.84 -9.46
N ILE A 192 -4.16 -1.69 -8.14
CA ILE A 192 -5.16 -2.20 -7.21
C ILE A 192 -5.42 -1.15 -6.11
N ASN A 193 -6.69 -0.88 -5.82
CA ASN A 193 -7.09 0.05 -4.74
C ASN A 193 -7.69 -0.73 -3.58
N HIS A 194 -7.31 -0.39 -2.35
CA HIS A 194 -7.93 -0.89 -1.14
C HIS A 194 -8.68 0.25 -0.46
N VAL A 195 -10.00 0.16 -0.52
CA VAL A 195 -10.91 1.03 0.20
C VAL A 195 -11.16 0.38 1.55
N THR A 196 -10.56 0.94 2.60
CA THR A 196 -10.59 0.40 3.98
C THR A 196 -11.80 0.91 4.76
N ASN A 197 -12.51 1.91 4.23
CA ASN A 197 -13.56 2.64 4.94
C ASN A 197 -13.08 3.19 6.30
N GLY A 198 -11.78 3.48 6.41
CA GLY A 198 -11.15 4.13 7.54
C GLY A 198 -10.50 3.21 8.56
N ASN A 199 -10.64 1.88 8.47
CA ASN A 199 -9.93 0.97 9.36
C ASN A 199 -9.70 -0.42 8.76
N ILE A 200 -8.77 -1.17 9.34
CA ILE A 200 -8.40 -2.52 8.93
C ILE A 200 -8.37 -3.49 10.12
N PHE A 201 -8.31 -4.78 9.80
CA PHE A 201 -8.19 -5.89 10.73
C PHE A 201 -6.88 -6.66 10.45
N GLY A 202 -6.16 -7.10 11.48
CA GLY A 202 -4.88 -7.78 11.28
C GLY A 202 -4.25 -8.37 12.51
N ARG A 203 -3.06 -8.96 12.33
CA ARG A 203 -2.24 -9.52 13.40
C ARG A 203 -1.42 -8.42 14.04
N THR A 204 -1.63 -8.15 15.33
CA THR A 204 -1.04 -7.01 16.04
C THR A 204 0.47 -6.91 15.85
N ALA A 205 1.19 -8.02 15.96
CA ALA A 205 2.64 -8.05 15.80
C ALA A 205 3.11 -7.62 14.40
N GLN A 206 2.36 -8.00 13.36
CA GLN A 206 2.71 -7.70 11.96
C GLN A 206 2.28 -6.29 11.59
N VAL A 207 1.07 -5.88 11.99
CA VAL A 207 0.57 -4.51 11.81
C VAL A 207 1.53 -3.51 12.45
N HIS A 208 1.92 -3.71 13.72
CA HIS A 208 2.82 -2.77 14.39
C HIS A 208 4.24 -2.79 13.82
N ALA A 209 4.72 -3.94 13.30
CA ALA A 209 6.03 -4.02 12.68
C ALA A 209 6.09 -3.25 11.35
N ASP A 210 5.06 -3.40 10.51
CA ASP A 210 5.08 -2.89 9.14
C ASP A 210 4.42 -1.52 8.99
N LEU A 211 3.30 -1.29 9.69
CA LEU A 211 2.48 -0.09 9.60
C LEU A 211 2.72 0.89 10.77
N GLY A 212 3.37 0.39 11.83
CA GLY A 212 3.60 1.14 13.07
C GLY A 212 2.40 1.11 14.02
N ASP A 213 2.65 1.44 15.29
CA ASP A 213 1.60 1.65 16.27
C ASP A 213 1.13 3.11 16.20
N ASN A 214 -0.06 3.34 15.65
CA ASN A 214 -0.68 4.65 15.55
C ASN A 214 -1.59 4.98 16.75
N GLY A 215 -1.65 4.12 17.76
CA GLY A 215 -2.47 4.28 18.96
C GLY A 215 -3.97 4.03 18.77
N THR A 216 -4.38 3.45 17.64
CA THR A 216 -5.78 3.18 17.29
C THR A 216 -6.09 1.68 17.29
N GLY A 217 -7.36 1.34 17.08
CA GLY A 217 -7.83 -0.04 17.15
C GLY A 217 -7.90 -0.60 18.56
N SER A 218 -8.27 -1.88 18.67
CA SER A 218 -8.37 -2.60 19.94
C SER A 218 -7.70 -3.96 19.82
N ILE A 219 -6.83 -4.28 20.79
CA ILE A 219 -6.15 -5.57 20.84
C ILE A 219 -7.09 -6.63 21.41
N ASP A 220 -7.29 -7.71 20.67
CA ASP A 220 -7.99 -8.92 21.12
C ASP A 220 -7.11 -10.15 20.87
N GLY A 221 -6.49 -10.65 21.93
CA GLY A 221 -5.50 -11.72 21.81
C GLY A 221 -4.30 -11.31 20.94
N ALA A 222 -4.12 -11.98 19.81
CA ALA A 222 -3.05 -11.70 18.84
C ALA A 222 -3.50 -10.74 17.71
N ASP A 223 -4.75 -10.31 17.74
CA ASP A 223 -5.36 -9.49 16.70
C ASP A 223 -5.47 -8.03 17.12
N ILE A 224 -5.47 -7.14 16.13
CA ILE A 224 -5.84 -5.73 16.26
C ILE A 224 -7.07 -5.46 15.41
N LEU A 225 -8.16 -5.05 16.06
CA LEU A 225 -9.46 -4.77 15.47
C LEU A 225 -9.58 -3.28 15.16
N ASN A 226 -10.21 -2.92 14.04
CA ASN A 226 -10.49 -1.53 13.68
C ASN A 226 -9.27 -0.60 13.78
N TYR A 227 -8.09 -1.05 13.35
CA TYR A 227 -6.89 -0.20 13.28
C TYR A 227 -7.12 0.88 12.21
N GLU A 228 -7.05 2.16 12.57
CA GLU A 228 -7.31 3.25 11.62
C GLU A 228 -6.27 3.24 10.50
N TYR A 229 -6.75 3.15 9.26
CA TYR A 229 -5.91 3.10 8.07
C TYR A 229 -6.66 3.72 6.91
N ALA A 230 -6.01 4.63 6.18
CA ALA A 230 -6.63 5.32 5.06
C ALA A 230 -6.69 4.43 3.82
N ASP A 231 -7.58 4.76 2.89
CA ASP A 231 -7.59 4.17 1.56
C ASP A 231 -6.25 4.42 0.85
N TYR A 232 -5.81 3.43 0.07
CA TYR A 232 -4.52 3.48 -0.62
C TYR A 232 -4.57 2.66 -1.91
N ASN A 233 -3.63 2.96 -2.81
CA ASN A 233 -3.46 2.27 -4.07
C ASN A 233 -2.05 1.70 -4.17
N GLU A 234 -1.98 0.52 -4.76
CA GLU A 234 -0.75 -0.24 -4.97
C GLU A 234 -0.85 -0.92 -6.34
N ASN A 235 0.10 -1.80 -6.65
CA ASN A 235 0.16 -2.56 -7.88
C ASN A 235 0.02 -4.05 -7.60
N TRP A 236 -0.36 -4.81 -8.62
CA TRP A 236 -0.47 -6.26 -8.57
C TRP A 236 0.14 -6.91 -9.82
N VAL A 237 0.55 -8.17 -9.67
CA VAL A 237 1.02 -9.03 -10.74
C VAL A 237 0.69 -10.47 -10.50
N ILE A 238 0.47 -11.22 -11.59
CA ILE A 238 0.48 -12.67 -11.51
C ILE A 238 1.87 -13.22 -11.83
N THR A 239 2.35 -14.10 -10.97
CA THR A 239 3.55 -14.90 -11.21
C THR A 239 3.24 -16.39 -11.09
N ASP A 240 4.12 -17.25 -11.59
CA ASP A 240 4.02 -18.70 -11.41
C ASP A 240 5.41 -19.32 -11.14
N PRO A 241 5.94 -19.20 -9.91
CA PRO A 241 7.16 -19.89 -9.49
C PRO A 241 6.95 -21.39 -9.20
N GLY A 242 5.83 -21.99 -9.65
CA GLY A 242 5.42 -23.37 -9.37
C GLY A 242 3.98 -23.48 -8.86
N GLN A 243 3.39 -22.36 -8.44
CA GLN A 243 1.98 -22.15 -8.17
C GLN A 243 1.63 -20.74 -8.64
N ILE A 244 0.49 -20.58 -9.33
CA ILE A 244 0.02 -19.27 -9.75
C ILE A 244 -0.30 -18.44 -8.51
N SER A 245 0.29 -17.24 -8.45
CA SER A 245 0.14 -16.31 -7.33
C SER A 245 -0.15 -14.90 -7.83
N ILE A 246 -0.91 -14.14 -7.04
CA ILE A 246 -0.99 -12.68 -7.16
C ILE A 246 -0.03 -12.05 -6.14
N ASN A 247 0.96 -11.31 -6.63
CA ASN A 247 1.90 -10.56 -5.81
C ASN A 247 1.42 -9.11 -5.77
N LEU A 248 1.40 -8.52 -4.57
CA LEU A 248 0.95 -7.16 -4.37
C LEU A 248 2.11 -6.28 -3.90
N SER A 249 2.20 -5.05 -4.40
CA SER A 249 3.24 -4.11 -3.95
C SER A 249 2.92 -3.47 -2.60
N GLY A 250 3.96 -2.86 -2.02
CA GLY A 250 3.84 -2.01 -0.85
C GLY A 250 3.35 -2.78 0.38
N LYS A 251 2.16 -2.41 0.87
CA LYS A 251 1.51 -3.02 2.04
C LYS A 251 0.11 -3.49 1.73
N MET A 252 -0.18 -3.77 0.46
CA MET A 252 -1.48 -4.27 0.04
C MET A 252 -1.73 -5.68 0.59
N PHE A 253 -2.96 -5.96 0.99
CA PHE A 253 -3.34 -7.25 1.54
C PHE A 253 -4.84 -7.49 1.33
N PHE A 254 -5.28 -8.73 1.53
CA PHE A 254 -6.70 -9.10 1.47
C PHE A 254 -7.22 -9.51 2.84
N THR A 255 -8.37 -8.96 3.25
CA THR A 255 -9.18 -9.32 4.44
C THR A 255 -8.51 -9.16 5.83
N TYR A 256 -7.31 -9.70 6.05
CA TYR A 256 -6.63 -9.66 7.35
C TYR A 256 -5.15 -9.40 7.13
N TYR A 257 -4.60 -8.38 7.78
CA TYR A 257 -3.19 -8.03 7.64
C TYR A 257 -2.29 -9.06 8.32
N THR A 258 -1.59 -9.86 7.52
CA THR A 258 -0.67 -10.92 7.97
C THR A 258 0.81 -10.52 7.94
N GLY A 259 1.13 -9.34 7.40
CA GLY A 259 2.49 -9.01 6.98
C GLY A 259 3.01 -10.01 5.93
N GLY A 260 4.33 -10.19 5.87
CA GLY A 260 4.97 -11.15 4.99
C GLY A 260 5.44 -10.55 3.67
N ASP A 261 5.46 -11.36 2.62
CA ASP A 261 5.91 -10.97 1.28
C ASP A 261 4.78 -10.41 0.40
N HIS A 262 3.55 -10.37 0.91
CA HIS A 262 2.36 -9.94 0.17
C HIS A 262 2.12 -10.73 -1.14
N VAL A 263 2.58 -12.00 -1.16
CA VAL A 263 2.33 -12.97 -2.22
C VAL A 263 1.19 -13.89 -1.81
N TYR A 264 0.16 -13.96 -2.65
CA TYR A 264 -1.01 -14.80 -2.42
C TYR A 264 -1.08 -15.88 -3.50
N GLU A 265 -0.87 -17.14 -3.12
CA GLU A 265 -1.13 -18.28 -4.00
C GLU A 265 -2.63 -18.31 -4.32
N ILE A 266 -2.96 -18.32 -5.61
CA ILE A 266 -4.33 -18.47 -6.10
C ILE A 266 -4.62 -19.97 -6.09
N TRP A 267 -5.28 -20.40 -5.02
CA TRP A 267 -5.61 -21.80 -4.79
C TRP A 267 -6.73 -22.30 -5.72
N ASP A 268 -7.74 -21.46 -5.91
CA ASP A 268 -8.84 -21.69 -6.86
C ASP A 268 -9.43 -20.35 -7.29
N TYR A 269 -10.06 -20.30 -8.46
CA TYR A 269 -10.76 -19.10 -8.92
C TYR A 269 -11.83 -19.41 -9.96
N ASN A 270 -12.81 -18.51 -10.03
CA ASN A 270 -13.73 -18.37 -11.16
C ASN A 270 -14.06 -16.89 -11.37
N ASP A 271 -14.95 -16.58 -12.32
CA ASP A 271 -15.30 -15.21 -12.67
C ASP A 271 -15.77 -14.33 -11.49
N ASN A 272 -16.28 -14.95 -10.41
CA ASN A 272 -16.88 -14.25 -9.27
C ASN A 272 -16.26 -14.59 -7.92
N GLU A 273 -15.32 -15.53 -7.84
CA GLU A 273 -14.73 -15.96 -6.57
C GLU A 273 -13.22 -16.20 -6.71
N LEU A 274 -12.46 -15.73 -5.73
CA LEU A 274 -11.04 -16.02 -5.55
C LEU A 274 -10.84 -16.76 -4.24
N TYR A 275 -10.11 -17.86 -4.30
CA TYR A 275 -9.60 -18.55 -3.12
C TYR A 275 -8.09 -18.35 -3.06
N LEU A 276 -7.65 -17.60 -2.06
CA LEU A 276 -6.26 -17.18 -1.89
C LEU A 276 -5.68 -17.78 -0.61
N LYS A 277 -4.36 -17.97 -0.60
CA LYS A 277 -3.62 -18.21 0.65
C LYS A 277 -2.25 -17.53 0.65
N THR A 278 -1.73 -17.21 1.82
CA THR A 278 -0.40 -16.61 2.01
C THR A 278 0.26 -17.12 3.30
N LEU A 279 1.59 -17.06 3.38
CA LEU A 279 2.33 -17.32 4.61
C LEU A 279 2.51 -16.00 5.36
N ASP A 280 2.20 -15.96 6.66
CA ASP A 280 2.36 -14.72 7.43
C ASP A 280 3.82 -14.30 7.62
N GLY A 281 4.02 -13.04 8.01
CA GLY A 281 5.38 -12.48 8.19
C GLY A 281 6.20 -13.14 9.30
N ALA A 282 5.57 -13.91 10.20
CA ALA A 282 6.28 -14.72 11.19
C ALA A 282 6.63 -16.13 10.69
N ALA A 283 6.16 -16.53 9.51
CA ALA A 283 6.22 -17.89 8.99
C ALA A 283 5.62 -18.94 9.95
N GLU A 284 4.64 -18.52 10.76
CA GLU A 284 3.96 -19.35 11.76
C GLU A 284 2.68 -19.97 11.23
N PHE A 285 2.01 -19.29 10.29
CA PHE A 285 0.69 -19.69 9.81
C PHE A 285 0.51 -19.44 8.32
N THR A 286 -0.13 -20.39 7.65
CA THR A 286 -0.72 -20.14 6.33
C THR A 286 -2.15 -19.64 6.52
N TRP A 287 -2.41 -18.44 6.02
CA TRP A 287 -3.72 -17.80 6.03
C TRP A 287 -4.45 -18.03 4.73
N TRP A 288 -5.77 -18.16 4.81
CA TRP A 288 -6.66 -18.46 3.70
C TRP A 288 -7.76 -17.41 3.62
N PHE A 289 -8.17 -17.06 2.40
CA PHE A 289 -9.16 -16.01 2.14
C PHE A 289 -10.06 -16.38 0.97
N ILE A 290 -11.35 -16.04 1.08
CA ILE A 290 -12.32 -16.13 0.00
C ILE A 290 -12.83 -14.73 -0.31
N LEU A 291 -12.55 -14.26 -1.52
CA LEU A 291 -13.12 -13.01 -2.04
C LEU A 291 -14.22 -13.33 -3.05
N VAL A 292 -15.23 -12.48 -3.09
CA VAL A 292 -16.33 -12.53 -4.06
C VAL A 292 -16.43 -11.18 -4.77
N SER A 293 -16.72 -11.21 -6.06
CA SER A 293 -16.91 -9.98 -6.85
C SER A 293 -18.22 -9.28 -6.46
N GLU A 294 -18.22 -7.94 -6.51
CA GLU A 294 -19.40 -7.08 -6.31
C GLU A 294 -19.99 -6.56 -7.63
#